data_AF-A0A1G8B6N4-F1
#
_entry.id   AF-A0A1G8B6N4-F1
#
_cell.length_a   1.000
_cell.length_b   1.000
_cell.length_c   1.000
_cell.angle_alpha   90.00
_cell.angle_beta   90.00
_cell.angle_gamma   90.00
#
_symmetry.space_group_name_H-M   'P 1'
#
loop_
_entity.id
_entity.type
_entity.pdbx_description
1 polymer ?
#
loop_
_entity_poly.entity_id
_entity_poly.type
_entity_poly.pdbx_seq_one_letter_code
_entity_poly.pdbx_strand_id
1 'polypeptide(L)' 'METIAFRMVLNPGMREEYERRHREIWPELVVALHEAGVRDYRIFFDAGTDHLFAILTRTSDHHMDRSDRRSRRPAPCK' A
#
# COMPACT_ATOMS: atom_id res chain seq x y z
N MET A 1 12.97 13.52 5.75
CA MET A 1 11.72 12.76 5.57
C MET A 1 11.06 13.25 4.30
N GLU A 2 10.62 12.32 3.46
CA GLU A 2 9.97 12.61 2.19
C GLU A 2 8.51 12.16 2.26
N THR A 3 7.61 12.93 1.65
CA THR A 3 6.21 12.52 1.50
C THR A 3 6.00 12.09 0.05
N ILE A 4 5.50 10.86 -0.13
CA ILE A 4 5.18 10.30 -1.43
C ILE A 4 3.68 10.10 -1.50
N ALA A 5 3.08 10.62 -2.56
CA ALA A 5 1.68 10.37 -2.90
C ALA A 5 1.64 9.68 -4.27
N PHE A 6 0.82 8.64 -4.39
CA PHE A 6 0.59 7.93 -5.63
C PHE A 6 -0.88 7.54 -5.77
N ARG A 7 -1.29 7.35 -7.03
CA ARG A 7 -2.66 6.99 -7.39
C ARG A 7 -2.69 5.59 -7.99
N MET A 8 -3.65 4.79 -7.55
CA MET A 8 -3.99 3.49 -8.11
C MET A 8 -5.44 3.50 -8.60
N VAL A 9 -5.80 2.53 -9.42
CA VAL A 9 -7.18 2.31 -9.88
C VAL A 9 -7.66 1.01 -9.25
N LEU A 10 -8.81 1.06 -8.58
CA LEU A 10 -9.48 -0.11 -8.07
C LEU A 10 -10.34 -0.72 -9.18
N ASN A 11 -10.43 -2.05 -9.21
CA ASN A 11 -11.36 -2.70 -10.12
C ASN A 11 -12.81 -2.39 -9.69
N PRO A 12 -13.72 -2.08 -10.63
CA PRO A 12 -15.11 -1.77 -10.31
C PRO A 12 -15.76 -2.89 -9.48
N GLY A 13 -16.48 -2.52 -8.42
CA GLY A 13 -17.16 -3.47 -7.53
C GLY A 13 -16.26 -4.19 -6.51
N MET A 14 -14.94 -3.97 -6.52
CA MET A 14 -14.00 -4.62 -5.58
C MET A 14 -13.77 -3.83 -4.27
N ARG A 15 -14.56 -2.79 -4.02
CA ARG A 15 -14.41 -1.91 -2.84
C ARG A 15 -14.49 -2.67 -1.52
N GLU A 16 -15.54 -3.47 -1.34
CA GLU A 16 -15.77 -4.16 -0.07
C GLU A 16 -14.67 -5.18 0.22
N GLU A 17 -14.25 -5.93 -0.79
CA GLU A 17 -13.15 -6.88 -0.68
C GLU A 17 -11.82 -6.17 -0.42
N TYR A 18 -11.59 -5.02 -1.07
CA TYR A 18 -10.41 -4.19 -0.81
C TYR A 18 -10.39 -3.71 0.65
N GLU A 19 -11.50 -3.18 1.16
CA GLU A 19 -11.61 -2.72 2.55
C GLU A 19 -11.42 -3.88 3.55
N ARG A 20 -12.00 -5.05 3.27
CA ARG A 20 -11.84 -6.26 4.09
C ARG A 20 -10.39 -6.68 4.19
N ARG A 21 -9.67 -6.75 3.06
CA ARG A 21 -8.22 -7.07 3.03
C ARG A 21 -7.37 -6.04 3.76
N HIS A 22 -7.76 -4.76 3.70
CA HIS A 22 -7.04 -3.69 4.41
C HIS A 22 -7.34 -3.68 5.91
N ARG A 23 -8.53 -4.13 6.34
CA ARG A 23 -8.84 -4.36 7.76
C ARG A 23 -8.09 -5.56 8.32
N GLU A 24 -7.92 -6.61 7.53
CA GLU A 24 -7.18 -7.84 7.87
C GLU A 24 -5.69 -7.75 7.50
N ILE A 25 -5.11 -6.54 7.47
CA ILE A 25 -3.70 -6.36 7.12
C ILE A 25 -2.82 -7.18 8.08
N TRP A 26 -1.93 -7.96 7.48
CA TRP A 26 -1.02 -8.82 8.23
C TRP A 26 -0.01 -7.97 9.00
N PRO A 27 0.17 -8.21 10.30
CA PRO A 27 1.10 -7.42 11.12
C PRO A 27 2.53 -7.50 10.59
N GLU A 28 2.93 -8.62 9.97
CA GLU A 28 4.25 -8.81 9.35
C GLU A 28 4.47 -7.85 8.17
N LEU A 29 3.42 -7.52 7.41
CA LEU A 29 3.51 -6.55 6.33
C LEU A 29 3.71 -5.13 6.87
N VAL A 30 3.03 -4.78 7.97
CA VAL A 30 3.21 -3.48 8.64
C VAL A 30 4.63 -3.35 9.17
N VAL A 31 5.16 -4.42 9.79
CA VAL A 31 6.55 -4.48 10.25
C VAL A 31 7.51 -4.29 9.09
N ALA A 32 7.35 -5.04 8.00
CA ALA A 32 8.19 -4.90 6.81
C ALA A 32 8.17 -3.48 6.22
N LEU A 33 7.00 -2.84 6.17
CA LEU A 33 6.87 -1.44 5.73
C LEU A 33 7.59 -0.48 6.70
N HIS A 34 7.46 -0.69 8.00
CA HIS A 34 8.16 0.12 9.00
C HIS A 34 9.68 -0.07 8.94
N GLU A 35 10.17 -1.29 8.77
CA GLU A 35 11.60 -1.60 8.59
C GLU A 35 12.15 -1.00 7.29
N ALA A 36 11.35 -0.96 6.22
CA ALA A 36 11.71 -0.30 4.98
C ALA A 36 11.76 1.25 5.09
N GLY A 37 11.39 1.82 6.26
CA GLY A 37 11.43 3.25 6.54
C GLY A 37 10.12 3.99 6.25
N VAL A 38 9.02 3.27 5.99
CA VAL A 38 7.69 3.86 5.73
C VAL A 38 7.00 4.23 7.03
N ARG A 39 6.37 5.40 7.06
CA ARG A 39 5.57 5.94 8.16
C ARG A 39 4.31 6.60 7.59
N ASP A 40 3.33 6.84 8.46
CA ASP A 40 2.08 7.56 8.17
C ASP A 40 1.34 7.12 6.89
N TYR A 41 1.40 5.81 6.57
CA TYR A 41 0.81 5.30 5.34
C TYR A 41 -0.73 5.31 5.42
N ARG A 42 -1.36 6.10 4.54
CA ARG A 42 -2.81 6.30 4.48
C ARG A 42 -3.29 6.11 3.05
N ILE A 43 -4.44 5.46 2.89
CA ILE A 43 -5.08 5.24 1.59
C ILE A 43 -6.51 5.78 1.64
N PHE A 44 -6.88 6.54 0.62
CA PHE A 44 -8.19 7.15 0.43
C PHE A 44 -8.82 6.60 -0.84
N PHE A 45 -10.13 6.35 -0.82
CA PHE A 45 -10.87 5.86 -1.97
C PHE A 45 -11.82 6.95 -2.49
N ASP A 46 -11.82 7.17 -3.81
CA ASP A 46 -12.77 8.02 -4.50
C ASP A 46 -13.84 7.16 -5.20
N ALA A 47 -15.04 7.15 -4.64
CA ALA A 47 -16.17 6.38 -5.15
C ALA A 47 -16.70 6.89 -6.50
N GLY A 48 -16.39 8.13 -6.90
CA GLY A 48 -16.84 8.68 -8.18
C GLY A 48 -16.03 8.16 -9.37
N THR A 49 -14.80 7.71 -9.14
CA THR A 49 -13.85 7.39 -10.22
C THR A 49 -13.10 6.08 -10.01
N ASP A 50 -13.42 5.32 -8.96
CA ASP A 50 -12.73 4.10 -8.53
C ASP A 50 -11.21 4.29 -8.29
N HIS A 51 -10.75 5.52 -8.03
CA HIS A 51 -9.35 5.78 -7.74
C HIS A 51 -9.03 5.61 -6.26
N LEU A 52 -7.82 5.09 -6.01
CA LEU A 52 -7.22 5.01 -4.69
C LEU A 52 -6.05 5.98 -4.62
N PHE A 53 -6.06 6.85 -3.63
CA PHE A 53 -4.98 7.79 -3.35
C PHE A 53 -4.23 7.32 -2.11
N ALA A 54 -2.97 6.97 -2.29
CA ALA A 54 -2.12 6.45 -1.26
C ALA A 54 -1.02 7.48 -0.95
N ILE A 55 -0.90 7.86 0.33
CA ILE A 55 0.11 8.81 0.81
C ILE A 55 0.90 8.16 1.93
N LEU A 56 2.23 8.22 1.85
CA LEU A 56 3.14 7.76 2.89
C LEU A 56 4.25 8.76 3.12
N THR A 57 4.80 8.75 4.34
CA THR A 57 6.07 9.40 4.65
C THR A 57 7.15 8.34 4.69
N ARG A 58 8.37 8.68 4.26
CA ARG A 58 9.51 7.78 4.35
C ARG A 58 10.76 8.49 4.84
N THR A 59 11.62 7.76 5.53
CA THR A 59 12.94 8.24 5.92
C THR A 59 13.84 8.41 4.69
N SER A 60 14.85 9.27 4.78
CA SER A 60 15.79 9.49 3.65
C SER A 60 16.69 8.27 3.39
N ASP A 61 16.89 7.42 4.40
CA ASP A 61 17.59 6.13 4.30
C ASP A 61 16.60 4.96 4.13
N HIS A 62 15.53 5.17 3.36
CA HIS A 62 14.55 4.11 3.13
C HIS A 62 15.13 3.00 2.25
N HIS A 63 14.73 1.75 2.50
CA HIS A 63 15.11 0.60 1.67
C HIS A 63 14.00 0.14 0.71
N MET A 64 13.00 0.98 0.47
CA MET A 64 11.88 0.68 -0.43
C MET A 64 12.31 0.29 -1.85
N ASP A 65 13.39 0.87 -2.38
CA ASP A 65 13.97 0.54 -3.69
C ASP A 65 14.73 -0.80 -3.71
N ARG A 66 15.10 -1.32 -2.54
CA ARG A 66 15.80 -2.61 -2.39
C ARG A 66 14.87 -3.82 -2.54
N SER A 67 13.64 -3.58 -2.98
CA SER A 67 12.67 -4.60 -3.33
C SER A 67 13.20 -5.45 -4.48
N ASP A 68 13.95 -6.51 -4.11
CA ASP A 68 14.43 -7.53 -5.03
C ASP A 68 13.26 -7.98 -5.93
N ARG A 69 13.50 -8.05 -7.24
CA ARG A 69 12.51 -8.32 -8.30
C ARG A 69 11.65 -9.58 -8.03
N ARG A 70 12.09 -10.41 -7.08
CA ARG A 70 11.50 -11.66 -6.61
C ARG A 70 10.23 -11.50 -5.75
N SER A 71 9.96 -10.33 -5.15
CA SER A 71 8.75 -10.08 -4.33
C SER A 71 7.48 -9.74 -5.14
N ARG A 72 7.57 -9.63 -6.48
CA ARG A 72 6.42 -9.37 -7.36
C ARG A 72 5.50 -10.59 -7.58
N ARG A 73 5.47 -11.54 -6.64
CA ARG A 73 4.46 -12.60 -6.67
C ARG A 73 3.10 -11.96 -6.39
N PRO A 74 2.13 -12.02 -7.31
CA PRO A 74 0.79 -11.54 -7.01
C PRO A 74 0.29 -12.29 -5.77
N ALA A 75 -0.20 -11.55 -4.78
CA ALA A 75 -0.90 -12.15 -3.65
C ALA A 75 -2.01 -13.06 -4.21
N PRO A 76 -2.05 -14.35 -3.84
CA PRO A 76 -3.10 -15.24 -4.32
C PRO A 76 -4.44 -14.71 -3.81
N CYS A 77 -5.32 -14.29 -4.72
CA CYS A 77 -6.75 -14.27 -4.44
C CYS A 77 -7.15 -15.72 -4.15
N LYS A 78 -7.27 -16.08 -2.87
CA LYS A 78 -8.20 -17.10 -2.45
C LYS A 78 -9.52 -16.44 -2.10
#